data_AF-A0A7N2LRW6-F1
#
_entry.id   AF-A0A7N2LRW6-F1
#
_cell.length_a   1.000
_cell.length_b   1.000
_cell.length_c   1.000
_cell.angle_alpha   90.00
_cell.angle_beta   90.00
_cell.angle_gamma   90.00
#
_symmetry.space_group_name_H-M   'P 1'
#
loop_
_entity.id
_entity.type
_entity.pdbx_description
1 polymer ?
#
loop_
_entity_poly.entity_id
_entity_poly.type
_entity_poly.pdbx_seq_one_letter_code
_entity_poly.pdbx_strand_id
1 'polypeptide(L)'
;MTNLGNLLYLGLTISIILTNVIEMWWSGVSIQDWWRNVQFWVIRGVSPYLFAVFQVFLNLMGGIDTNFTVTAKAADDIEFGDLYIVKRTTLLIPPKTLIIINIVGAVAGFSDALNKGIVGCGPLFGKNFFAFWVISHLFPFMKGLMGCQNRTPTILVLWSVLLASVFSLIWVKIDPFVNKVDSSTIAPTCIAIDCDITT
;
A
#
# COMPACT_ATOMS: atom_id res chain seq x y z
N MET A 1 -8.06 -22.87 6.65
CA MET A 1 -7.32 -22.27 7.78
C MET A 1 -8.04 -22.66 9.05
N THR A 2 -7.33 -23.21 10.03
CA THR A 2 -7.93 -23.79 11.25
C THR A 2 -8.60 -22.71 12.10
N ASN A 3 -9.68 -23.06 12.81
CA ASN A 3 -10.40 -22.17 13.72
C ASN A 3 -9.46 -21.45 14.72
N LEU A 4 -8.35 -22.11 15.09
CA LEU A 4 -7.32 -21.55 15.96
C LEU A 4 -6.56 -20.37 15.32
N GLY A 5 -6.19 -20.45 14.04
CA GLY A 5 -5.47 -19.38 13.36
C GLY A 5 -6.30 -18.09 13.26
N ASN A 6 -7.59 -18.22 12.95
CA ASN A 6 -8.52 -17.09 12.93
C ASN A 6 -8.73 -16.50 14.34
N LEU A 7 -8.84 -17.34 15.37
CA LEU A 7 -9.00 -16.89 16.75
C LEU A 7 -7.77 -16.11 17.25
N LEU A 8 -6.57 -16.61 16.95
CA LEU A 8 -5.31 -15.93 17.30
C LEU A 8 -5.18 -14.59 16.58
N TYR A 9 -5.51 -14.55 15.30
CA TYR A 9 -5.48 -13.31 14.52
C TYR A 9 -6.45 -12.25 15.09
N LEU A 10 -7.68 -12.64 15.41
CA LEU A 10 -8.67 -11.77 16.02
C LEU A 10 -8.24 -11.30 17.41
N GLY A 11 -7.77 -12.22 18.26
CA GLY A 11 -7.31 -11.91 19.61
C GLY A 11 -6.15 -10.91 19.61
N LEU A 12 -5.16 -11.10 18.74
CA LEU A 12 -4.02 -10.21 18.59
C LEU A 12 -4.42 -8.84 18.04
N THR A 13 -5.36 -8.80 17.09
CA THR A 13 -5.89 -7.52 16.56
C THR A 13 -6.62 -6.74 17.65
N ILE A 14 -7.46 -7.41 18.45
CA ILE A 14 -8.19 -6.78 19.55
C ILE A 14 -7.24 -6.30 20.64
N SER A 15 -6.23 -7.10 21.01
CA SER A 15 -5.28 -6.72 22.06
C SER A 15 -4.50 -5.46 21.66
N ILE A 16 -4.05 -5.37 20.40
CA ILE A 16 -3.36 -4.19 19.89
C ILE A 16 -4.27 -2.96 19.96
N ILE A 17 -5.51 -3.06 19.49
CA ILE A 17 -6.45 -1.93 19.53
C ILE A 17 -6.69 -1.49 20.97
N LEU A 18 -6.92 -2.42 21.88
CA LEU A 18 -7.16 -2.12 23.29
C LEU A 18 -5.96 -1.44 23.95
N THR A 19 -4.74 -1.94 23.70
CA THR A 19 -3.52 -1.30 24.20
C THR A 19 -3.38 0.14 23.71
N ASN A 20 -3.61 0.38 22.41
CA ASN A 20 -3.57 1.74 21.85
C ASN A 20 -4.59 2.66 22.52
N VAL A 21 -5.83 2.19 22.75
CA VAL A 21 -6.88 2.98 23.39
C VAL A 21 -6.52 3.30 24.85
N ILE A 22 -6.04 2.32 25.61
CA ILE A 22 -5.63 2.52 27.01
C ILE A 22 -4.47 3.51 27.10
N GLU A 23 -3.48 3.37 26.22
CA GLU A 23 -2.32 4.27 26.16
C GLU A 23 -2.74 5.71 25.85
N MET A 24 -3.66 5.91 24.90
CA MET A 24 -4.23 7.23 24.61
C MET A 24 -4.99 7.81 25.81
N TRP A 25 -5.77 6.99 26.51
CA TRP A 25 -6.52 7.40 27.70
C TRP A 25 -5.60 7.85 28.84
N TRP A 26 -4.52 7.11 29.11
CA TRP A 26 -3.56 7.47 30.17
C TRP A 26 -2.63 8.62 29.81
N SER A 27 -2.25 8.73 28.54
CA SER A 27 -1.36 9.81 28.08
C SER A 27 -2.08 11.14 27.87
N GLY A 28 -3.42 11.16 27.85
CA GLY A 28 -4.21 12.36 27.57
C GLY A 28 -4.00 12.91 26.16
N VAL A 29 -3.45 12.10 25.25
CA VAL A 29 -3.13 12.49 23.87
C VAL A 29 -4.41 12.47 23.03
N SER A 30 -4.61 13.52 22.23
CA SER A 30 -5.77 13.59 21.34
C SER A 30 -5.69 12.52 20.23
N ILE A 31 -6.84 12.06 19.74
CA ILE A 31 -6.91 11.10 18.61
C ILE A 31 -6.22 11.64 17.35
N GLN A 32 -6.21 12.96 17.18
CA GLN A 32 -5.59 13.62 16.03
C GLN A 32 -4.06 13.53 16.13
N ASP A 33 -3.50 13.69 17.33
CA ASP A 33 -2.06 13.59 17.57
C ASP A 33 -1.58 12.15 17.50
N TRP A 34 -2.35 11.20 18.05
CA TRP A 34 -2.09 9.77 17.87
C TRP A 34 -2.07 9.41 16.39
N TRP A 35 -3.09 9.82 15.62
CA TRP A 35 -3.16 9.55 14.19
C TRP A 35 -1.98 10.15 13.43
N ARG A 36 -1.61 11.40 13.72
CA ARG A 36 -0.41 12.04 13.15
C ARG A 36 0.86 11.27 13.49
N ASN A 37 0.99 10.79 14.73
CA ASN A 37 2.13 9.98 15.14
C ASN A 37 2.22 8.67 14.35
N VAL A 38 1.10 7.97 14.18
CA VAL A 38 1.05 6.74 13.37
C VAL A 38 1.41 7.04 11.91
N GLN A 39 0.90 8.13 11.34
CA GLN A 39 1.30 8.57 10.00
C GLN A 39 2.81 8.81 9.88
N PHE A 40 3.41 9.52 10.83
CA PHE A 40 4.86 9.71 10.87
C PHE A 40 5.63 8.41 11.07
N TRP A 41 5.11 7.48 11.86
CA TRP A 41 5.72 6.16 12.04
C TRP A 41 5.76 5.38 10.72
N VAL A 42 4.65 5.31 9.98
CA VAL A 42 4.59 4.64 8.67
C VAL A 42 5.55 5.30 7.67
N ILE A 43 5.54 6.64 7.56
CA ILE A 43 6.41 7.37 6.62
C ILE A 43 7.89 7.15 6.95
N ARG A 44 8.27 7.19 8.24
CA ARG A 44 9.63 6.89 8.71
C ARG A 44 10.03 5.45 8.41
N GLY A 45 9.10 4.49 8.53
CA GLY A 45 9.35 3.10 8.18
C GLY A 45 9.62 2.89 6.69
N VAL A 46 8.87 3.56 5.81
CA VAL A 46 8.94 3.33 4.35
C VAL A 46 10.11 4.06 3.67
N SER A 47 10.59 5.17 4.23
CA SER A 47 11.63 5.98 3.55
C SER A 47 13.03 5.86 4.18
N PRO A 48 13.35 6.49 5.33
CA PRO A 48 14.70 6.51 5.84
C PRO A 48 15.20 5.12 6.28
N TYR A 49 14.34 4.23 6.77
CA TYR A 49 14.77 2.88 7.13
C TYR A 49 15.10 2.03 5.92
N LEU A 50 14.31 2.08 4.84
CA LEU A 50 14.67 1.39 3.59
C LEU A 50 15.98 1.93 3.01
N PHE A 51 16.18 3.24 3.05
CA PHE A 51 17.42 3.86 2.60
C PHE A 51 18.62 3.41 3.45
N ALA A 52 18.48 3.37 4.78
CA ALA A 52 19.53 2.90 5.68
C ALA A 52 19.88 1.42 5.43
N VAL A 53 18.88 0.54 5.27
CA VAL A 53 19.11 -0.88 4.96
C VAL A 53 19.81 -1.04 3.61
N PHE A 54 19.41 -0.26 2.60
CA PHE A 54 20.04 -0.31 1.27
C PHE A 54 21.50 0.18 1.32
N GLN A 55 21.79 1.23 2.09
CA GLN A 55 23.16 1.71 2.30
C GLN A 55 24.03 0.67 3.02
N VAL A 56 23.51 0.03 4.07
CA VAL A 56 24.22 -1.06 4.77
C VAL A 56 24.46 -2.24 3.85
N PHE A 57 23.46 -2.63 3.04
CA PHE A 57 23.58 -3.72 2.08
C PHE A 57 24.66 -3.46 1.01
N LEU A 58 24.71 -2.24 0.46
CA LEU A 58 25.75 -1.83 -0.50
C LEU A 58 27.15 -1.82 0.12
N ASN A 59 27.27 -1.38 1.38
CA ASN A 59 28.53 -1.43 2.12
C ASN A 59 29.01 -2.88 2.31
N LEU A 60 28.10 -3.80 2.66
CA LEU A 60 28.40 -5.22 2.83
C LEU A 60 28.81 -5.93 1.54
N MET A 61 28.23 -5.57 0.39
CA MET A 61 28.54 -6.21 -0.90
C MET A 61 29.73 -5.61 -1.64
N GLY A 62 29.98 -4.30 -1.47
CA GLY A 62 30.88 -3.55 -2.33
C GLY A 62 32.14 -3.00 -1.65
N GLY A 63 32.25 -3.04 -0.32
CA GLY A 63 33.38 -2.44 0.40
C GLY A 63 33.52 -0.92 0.17
N ILE A 64 32.48 -0.26 -0.32
CA ILE A 64 32.45 1.18 -0.51
C ILE A 64 32.26 1.78 0.88
N ASP A 65 33.31 2.41 1.41
CA ASP A 65 33.25 3.20 2.64
C ASP A 65 32.15 4.25 2.50
N THR A 66 30.95 3.94 3.01
CA THR A 66 29.91 4.92 3.24
C THR A 66 30.36 5.75 4.44
N ASN A 67 31.34 6.61 4.22
CA ASN A 67 31.75 7.61 5.19
C ASN A 67 30.51 8.46 5.46
N PHE A 68 29.89 8.23 6.61
CA PHE A 68 29.12 9.23 7.31
C PHE A 68 30.10 10.36 7.64
N THR A 69 30.47 11.17 6.65
CA THR A 69 30.96 12.50 6.92
C THR A 69 29.78 13.21 7.56
N VAL A 70 29.80 13.25 8.89
CA VAL A 70 29.00 14.15 9.69
C VAL A 70 29.35 15.54 9.18
N THR A 71 28.57 16.05 8.22
CA THR A 71 28.74 17.41 7.76
C THR A 71 28.32 18.30 8.93
N ALA A 72 29.33 18.71 9.69
CA ALA A 72 29.25 19.81 10.60
C ALA A 72 28.59 20.97 9.86
N LYS A 73 27.69 21.63 10.57
CA LYS A 73 26.98 22.84 10.15
C LYS A 73 28.00 23.90 9.72
N ALA A 74 28.36 23.94 8.45
CA ALA A 74 29.18 24.99 7.85
C ALA A 74 28.63 25.29 6.45
N ALA A 75 28.40 26.58 6.24
CA ALA A 75 27.70 27.18 5.11
C ALA A 75 28.51 27.08 3.82
N ASP A 76 27.85 26.66 2.73
CA ASP A 76 28.10 27.13 1.37
C ASP A 76 26.89 26.75 0.47
N ASP A 77 26.17 27.77 0.01
CA ASP A 77 24.71 27.74 -0.20
C ASP A 77 24.23 27.34 -1.61
N ILE A 78 25.10 26.90 -2.53
CA ILE A 78 24.69 26.59 -3.92
C ILE A 78 24.87 25.10 -4.26
N GLU A 79 25.99 24.49 -3.89
CA GLU A 79 26.28 23.08 -4.22
C GLU A 79 25.54 22.08 -3.30
N PHE A 80 25.34 22.43 -2.03
CA PHE A 80 24.54 21.64 -1.10
C PHE A 80 23.03 21.70 -1.40
N GLY A 81 22.57 22.73 -2.10
CA GLY A 81 21.17 22.86 -2.52
C GLY A 81 20.76 21.72 -3.45
N ASP A 82 21.57 21.45 -4.47
CA ASP A 82 21.34 20.35 -5.41
C ASP A 82 21.48 18.98 -4.75
N LEU A 83 22.50 18.79 -3.89
CA LEU A 83 22.67 17.54 -3.15
C LEU A 83 21.50 17.28 -2.18
N TYR A 84 20.97 18.32 -1.54
CA TYR A 84 19.81 18.25 -0.65
C TYR A 84 18.51 17.99 -1.43
N ILE A 85 18.35 18.57 -2.63
CA ILE A 85 17.23 18.31 -3.53
C ILE A 85 17.27 16.87 -4.05
N VAL A 86 18.44 16.34 -4.40
CA VAL A 86 18.63 14.94 -4.83
C VAL A 86 18.39 13.96 -3.68
N LYS A 87 18.88 14.27 -2.48
CA LYS A 87 18.64 13.45 -1.28
C LYS A 87 17.16 13.44 -0.88
N ARG A 88 16.50 14.59 -0.97
CA ARG A 88 15.04 14.72 -0.78
C ARG A 88 14.30 13.90 -1.83
N THR A 89 14.54 14.11 -3.12
CA THR A 89 13.79 13.42 -4.19
C THR A 89 13.93 11.90 -4.13
N THR A 90 15.13 11.38 -3.87
CA THR A 90 15.42 9.93 -3.75
C THR A 90 14.73 9.29 -2.54
N LEU A 91 14.75 9.95 -1.38
CA LEU A 91 14.09 9.47 -0.16
C LEU A 91 12.56 9.35 -0.32
N LEU A 92 11.99 10.15 -1.22
CA LEU A 92 10.55 10.19 -1.47
C LEU A 92 10.10 9.19 -2.55
N ILE A 93 11.01 8.54 -3.28
CA ILE A 93 10.66 7.57 -4.33
C ILE A 93 9.89 6.38 -3.73
N PRO A 94 10.38 5.68 -2.68
CA PRO A 94 9.70 4.49 -2.17
C PRO A 94 8.27 4.75 -1.67
N PRO A 95 7.99 5.83 -0.91
CA PRO A 95 6.62 6.17 -0.55
C PRO A 95 5.73 6.48 -1.76
N LYS A 96 6.22 7.22 -2.77
CA LYS A 96 5.45 7.55 -3.98
C LYS A 96 5.07 6.28 -4.76
N THR A 97 6.01 5.38 -4.98
CA THR A 97 5.76 4.11 -5.68
C THR A 97 4.77 3.24 -4.92
N LEU A 98 4.88 3.19 -3.59
CA LEU A 98 4.00 2.40 -2.74
C LEU A 98 2.54 2.87 -2.81
N ILE A 99 2.32 4.19 -2.88
CA ILE A 99 0.97 4.75 -3.08
C ILE A 99 0.41 4.36 -4.45
N ILE A 100 1.19 4.52 -5.52
CA ILE A 100 0.75 4.22 -6.90
C ILE A 100 0.34 2.76 -7.01
N ILE A 101 1.17 1.84 -6.51
CA ILE A 101 0.89 0.39 -6.55
C ILE A 101 -0.38 0.05 -5.75
N ASN A 102 -0.57 0.66 -4.57
CA ASN A 102 -1.77 0.42 -3.77
C ASN A 102 -3.04 0.98 -4.43
N ILE A 103 -2.97 2.13 -5.11
CA ILE A 103 -4.10 2.68 -5.86
C ILE A 103 -4.48 1.75 -7.02
N VAL A 104 -3.49 1.32 -7.82
CA VAL A 104 -3.73 0.39 -8.94
C VAL A 104 -4.32 -0.93 -8.43
N GLY A 105 -3.78 -1.48 -7.35
CA GLY A 105 -4.28 -2.71 -6.72
C GLY A 105 -5.70 -2.58 -6.16
N ALA A 106 -6.03 -1.45 -5.54
CA ALA A 106 -7.38 -1.17 -5.03
C ALA A 106 -8.40 -1.09 -6.17
N VAL A 107 -8.06 -0.40 -7.26
CA VAL A 107 -8.94 -0.26 -8.43
C VAL A 107 -9.13 -1.60 -9.13
N ALA A 108 -8.06 -2.37 -9.36
CA ALA A 108 -8.15 -3.71 -9.94
C ALA A 108 -8.96 -4.67 -9.05
N GLY A 109 -8.74 -4.63 -7.73
CA GLY A 109 -9.48 -5.45 -6.78
C GLY A 109 -10.97 -5.08 -6.70
N PHE A 110 -11.31 -3.81 -6.79
CA PHE A 110 -12.70 -3.34 -6.83
C PHE A 110 -13.41 -3.79 -8.11
N SER A 111 -12.75 -3.66 -9.26
CA SER A 111 -13.28 -4.15 -10.54
C SER A 111 -13.49 -5.66 -10.57
N ASP A 112 -12.54 -6.43 -10.02
CA ASP A 112 -12.65 -7.89 -9.92
C ASP A 112 -13.78 -8.32 -8.97
N ALA A 113 -13.98 -7.58 -7.88
CA ALA A 113 -15.10 -7.80 -6.95
C ALA A 113 -16.46 -7.58 -7.61
N LEU A 114 -16.59 -6.54 -8.44
CA LEU A 114 -17.82 -6.27 -9.18
C LEU A 114 -18.16 -7.38 -10.18
N ASN A 115 -17.15 -7.99 -10.81
CA ASN A 115 -17.35 -9.08 -11.76
C ASN A 115 -17.70 -10.41 -11.11
N LYS A 116 -17.12 -10.72 -9.94
CA LYS A 116 -17.32 -12.00 -9.24
C LYS A 116 -18.56 -12.04 -8.34
N GLY A 117 -19.25 -10.90 -8.17
CA GLY A 117 -20.44 -10.80 -7.33
C GLY A 117 -20.16 -10.98 -5.83
N ILE A 118 -21.22 -11.10 -5.02
CA ILE A 118 -21.15 -11.14 -3.55
C ILE A 118 -20.28 -12.29 -3.01
N VAL A 119 -20.20 -13.41 -3.74
CA VAL A 119 -19.45 -14.61 -3.33
C VAL A 119 -17.93 -14.41 -3.37
N GLY A 120 -17.42 -13.55 -4.26
CA GLY A 120 -15.99 -13.20 -4.36
C GLY A 120 -15.56 -12.05 -3.43
N CYS A 121 -16.51 -11.37 -2.78
CA CYS A 121 -16.26 -10.12 -2.07
C CYS A 121 -15.44 -10.30 -0.79
N GLY A 122 -15.59 -11.42 -0.07
CA GLY A 122 -14.98 -11.63 1.24
C GLY A 122 -13.45 -11.49 1.25
N PRO A 123 -12.70 -12.28 0.45
CA PRO A 123 -11.24 -12.17 0.40
C PRO A 123 -10.73 -10.84 -0.20
N LEU A 124 -11.51 -10.24 -1.10
CA LEU A 124 -11.15 -8.98 -1.76
C LEU A 124 -11.33 -7.77 -0.82
N PHE A 125 -12.32 -7.81 0.07
CA PHE A 125 -12.60 -6.74 1.03
C PHE A 125 -11.41 -6.50 1.97
N GLY A 126 -10.80 -7.58 2.51
CA GLY A 126 -9.63 -7.45 3.38
C GLY A 126 -8.42 -6.85 2.67
N LYS A 127 -8.16 -7.24 1.42
CA LYS A 127 -7.06 -6.70 0.60
C LYS A 127 -7.27 -5.23 0.27
N ASN A 128 -8.50 -4.84 -0.08
CA ASN A 128 -8.84 -3.45 -0.37
C ASN A 128 -8.81 -2.56 0.87
N PHE A 129 -9.25 -3.08 2.03
CA PHE A 129 -9.15 -2.38 3.31
C PHE A 129 -7.70 -2.07 3.68
N PHE A 130 -6.79 -3.04 3.50
CA PHE A 130 -5.37 -2.81 3.72
C PHE A 130 -4.80 -1.75 2.77
N ALA A 131 -5.13 -1.83 1.48
CA ALA A 131 -4.70 -0.82 0.50
C ALA A 131 -5.18 0.59 0.87
N PHE A 132 -6.45 0.72 1.28
CA PHE A 132 -7.00 2.00 1.75
C PHE A 132 -6.31 2.50 3.04
N TRP A 133 -6.05 1.61 3.99
CA TRP A 133 -5.34 1.93 5.22
C TRP A 133 -3.95 2.50 4.94
N VAL A 134 -3.19 1.87 4.04
CA VAL A 134 -1.88 2.35 3.58
C VAL A 134 -1.99 3.72 2.92
N ILE A 135 -2.92 3.89 1.96
CA ILE A 135 -3.11 5.17 1.26
C ILE A 135 -3.47 6.30 2.25
N SER A 136 -4.36 6.03 3.21
CA SER A 136 -4.77 7.00 4.24
C SER A 136 -3.59 7.48 5.09
N HIS A 137 -2.67 6.58 5.45
CA HIS A 137 -1.48 6.94 6.22
C HIS A 137 -0.45 7.73 5.42
N LEU A 138 -0.34 7.48 4.10
CA LEU A 138 0.60 8.16 3.21
C LEU A 138 0.01 9.43 2.56
N PHE A 139 -1.28 9.72 2.74
CA PHE A 139 -1.94 10.90 2.18
C PHE A 139 -1.35 12.26 2.64
N PRO A 140 -1.02 12.50 3.92
CA PRO A 140 -0.41 13.76 4.37
C PRO A 140 0.95 13.99 3.73
N PHE A 141 1.67 12.91 3.46
CA PHE A 141 2.95 12.96 2.78
C PHE A 141 2.80 13.43 1.33
N MET A 142 1.78 12.93 0.60
CA MET A 142 1.45 13.48 -0.72
C MET A 142 1.07 14.96 -0.66
N LYS A 143 0.24 15.36 0.31
CA LYS A 143 -0.10 16.77 0.52
C LYS A 143 1.13 17.62 0.84
N GLY A 144 2.07 17.10 1.62
CA GLY A 144 3.34 17.76 1.94
C GLY A 144 4.23 17.94 0.70
N LEU A 145 4.25 16.97 -0.21
CA LEU A 145 4.96 17.06 -1.49
C LEU A 145 4.34 18.07 -2.44
N MET A 146 3.02 18.04 -2.57
CA MET A 146 2.24 18.99 -3.36
C MET A 146 2.26 20.41 -2.76
N GLY A 147 2.64 20.55 -1.48
CA GLY A 147 2.86 21.84 -0.83
C GLY A 147 4.18 22.52 -1.18
N CYS A 148 5.23 21.74 -1.52
CA CYS A 148 6.50 22.29 -2.04
C CYS A 148 6.42 22.61 -3.53
N GLN A 149 5.67 21.81 -4.30
CA GLN A 149 5.46 22.00 -5.74
C GLN A 149 4.10 22.71 -5.94
N ASN A 150 4.11 24.05 -5.97
CA ASN A 150 2.97 24.95 -6.14
C ASN A 150 1.65 24.31 -6.64
N ARG A 151 0.59 24.47 -5.83
CA ARG A 151 -0.84 24.38 -6.17
C ARG A 151 -1.20 23.38 -7.28
N THR A 152 -1.11 22.08 -7.01
CA THR A 152 -1.95 21.13 -7.75
C THR A 152 -3.39 21.36 -7.32
N PRO A 153 -4.27 21.92 -8.17
CA PRO A 153 -5.63 22.21 -7.76
C PRO A 153 -6.36 20.89 -7.50
N THR A 154 -7.06 20.79 -6.36
CA THR A 154 -7.82 19.60 -5.94
C THR A 154 -8.74 19.09 -7.05
N ILE A 155 -9.22 19.99 -7.91
CA ILE A 155 -10.04 19.67 -9.08
C ILE A 155 -9.34 18.70 -10.06
N LEU A 156 -8.03 18.86 -10.34
CA LEU A 156 -7.30 17.97 -11.25
C LEU A 156 -7.10 16.58 -10.66
N VAL A 157 -6.97 16.48 -9.33
CA VAL A 157 -6.93 15.19 -8.64
C VAL A 157 -8.27 14.48 -8.76
N LEU A 158 -9.39 15.22 -8.57
CA LEU A 158 -10.73 14.66 -8.73
C LEU A 158 -10.98 14.17 -10.16
N TRP A 159 -10.62 14.95 -11.18
CA TRP A 159 -10.74 14.55 -12.58
C TRP A 159 -9.88 13.32 -12.91
N SER A 160 -8.65 13.26 -12.39
CA SER A 160 -7.76 12.10 -12.57
C SER A 160 -8.36 10.82 -11.98
N VAL A 161 -8.94 10.89 -10.77
CA VAL A 161 -9.59 9.74 -10.11
C VAL A 161 -10.84 9.31 -10.88
N LEU A 162 -11.64 10.26 -11.35
CA LEU A 162 -12.84 9.99 -12.14
C LEU A 162 -12.49 9.30 -13.47
N LEU A 163 -11.51 9.84 -14.21
CA LEU A 163 -11.01 9.25 -15.47
C LEU A 163 -10.43 7.85 -15.24
N ALA A 164 -9.63 7.66 -14.20
CA ALA A 164 -9.05 6.36 -13.86
C ALA A 164 -10.12 5.31 -13.53
N SER A 165 -11.19 5.71 -12.83
CA SER A 165 -12.34 4.83 -12.54
C SER A 165 -13.06 4.40 -13.81
N VAL A 166 -13.38 5.35 -14.70
CA VAL A 166 -14.03 5.07 -15.99
C VAL A 166 -13.16 4.16 -16.86
N PHE A 167 -11.86 4.46 -16.99
CA PHE A 167 -10.93 3.64 -17.76
C PHE A 167 -10.83 2.21 -17.21
N SER A 168 -10.81 2.06 -15.89
CA SER A 168 -10.73 0.74 -15.25
C SER A 168 -12.00 -0.09 -15.45
N LEU A 169 -13.18 0.55 -15.42
CA LEU A 169 -14.45 -0.12 -15.73
C LEU A 169 -14.52 -0.55 -17.20
N ILE A 170 -14.06 0.30 -18.11
CA ILE A 170 -13.99 0.01 -19.54
C ILE A 170 -13.01 -1.14 -19.82
N TRP A 171 -11.81 -1.08 -19.24
CA TRP A 171 -10.77 -2.10 -19.39
C TRP A 171 -11.31 -3.49 -19.02
N VAL A 172 -11.98 -3.57 -17.89
CA VAL A 172 -12.54 -4.83 -17.37
C VAL A 172 -13.70 -5.33 -18.22
N LYS A 173 -14.45 -4.46 -18.89
CA LYS A 173 -15.52 -4.83 -19.82
C LYS A 173 -15.01 -5.29 -21.17
N ILE A 174 -13.88 -4.74 -21.62
CA ILE A 174 -13.26 -5.02 -22.92
C ILE A 174 -12.24 -6.16 -22.82
N ASP A 175 -11.85 -6.55 -21.60
CA ASP A 175 -10.72 -7.43 -21.30
C ASP A 175 -10.61 -8.63 -22.27
N PRO A 176 -9.73 -8.55 -23.28
CA PRO A 176 -9.64 -9.56 -24.33
C PRO A 176 -8.86 -10.80 -23.87
N PHE A 177 -8.28 -10.75 -22.66
CA PHE A 177 -7.45 -11.82 -22.09
C PHE A 177 -8.22 -12.74 -21.15
N VAL A 178 -9.46 -12.41 -20.80
CA VAL A 178 -10.41 -13.36 -20.24
C VAL A 178 -11.03 -14.11 -21.40
N ASN A 179 -10.52 -15.32 -21.68
CA ASN A 179 -11.25 -16.26 -22.52
C ASN A 179 -12.65 -16.38 -21.92
N LYS A 180 -13.67 -15.91 -22.66
CA LYS A 180 -15.06 -16.27 -22.36
C LYS A 180 -15.08 -17.78 -22.49
N VAL A 181 -15.06 -18.49 -21.36
CA VAL A 181 -15.28 -19.93 -21.37
C VAL A 181 -16.70 -20.08 -21.85
N ASP A 182 -16.85 -20.41 -23.13
CA ASP A 182 -18.14 -20.69 -23.72
C ASP A 182 -18.78 -21.80 -22.89
N SER A 183 -19.93 -21.49 -22.30
CA SER A 183 -20.70 -22.45 -21.51
C SER A 183 -21.15 -23.67 -22.32
N SER A 184 -20.97 -23.66 -23.66
CA SER A 184 -21.16 -24.80 -24.56
C SER A 184 -19.95 -25.76 -24.62
N THR A 185 -18.79 -25.37 -24.12
CA THR A 185 -17.58 -26.25 -24.04
C THR A 185 -17.44 -26.91 -22.66
N ILE A 186 -18.28 -26.53 -21.70
CA ILE A 186 -18.58 -27.39 -20.54
C ILE A 186 -19.57 -28.44 -21.04
N ALA A 187 -19.07 -29.36 -21.87
CA ALA A 187 -19.61 -30.71 -21.86
C ALA A 187 -19.65 -31.18 -20.40
N PRO A 188 -20.66 -31.95 -19.98
CA PRO A 188 -20.75 -32.44 -18.62
C PRO A 188 -19.60 -33.42 -18.39
N THR A 189 -18.42 -32.92 -18.03
CA THR A 189 -17.33 -33.74 -17.53
C THR A 189 -17.73 -34.17 -16.12
N CYS A 190 -18.56 -35.21 -16.13
CA CYS A 190 -18.54 -36.31 -15.19
C CYS A 190 -18.72 -35.91 -13.72
N ILE A 191 -19.98 -35.67 -13.35
CA ILE A 191 -20.54 -36.36 -12.19
C ILE A 191 -20.56 -37.85 -12.56
N ALA A 192 -19.41 -38.51 -12.41
CA ALA A 192 -19.26 -39.96 -12.46
C ALA A 192 -18.10 -40.31 -11.53
N ILE A 193 -18.37 -40.22 -10.24
CA ILE A 193 -17.68 -41.06 -9.26
C ILE A 193 -18.29 -42.44 -9.51
N ASP A 194 -17.73 -43.16 -10.48
CA ASP A 194 -18.12 -44.53 -10.77
C ASP A 194 -17.72 -45.42 -9.59
N CYS A 195 -18.59 -46.39 -9.39
CA CYS A 195 -18.50 -47.46 -8.44
C CYS A 195 -17.28 -48.35 -8.69
N ASP A 196 -16.93 -49.10 -7.65
CA ASP A 196 -16.24 -50.40 -7.65
C ASP A 196 -14.71 -50.43 -7.51
N ILE A 197 -14.27 -50.71 -6.26
CA ILE A 197 -13.05 -51.48 -5.96
C ILE A 197 -13.43 -52.52 -4.91
N THR A 198 -13.93 -53.67 -5.39
CA THR A 198 -13.51 -55.05 -5.08
C THR A 198 -13.07 -55.44 -3.65
N THR A 199 -13.68 -56.56 -3.21
CA THR A 199 -13.40 -57.52 -2.11
C THR A 199 -13.78 -57.13 -0.69
#